data_AF-A0AAE0YB37-F1
#
_entry.id   AF-A0AAE0YB37-F1
#
_cell.length_a   1.000
_cell.length_b   1.000
_cell.length_c   1.000
_cell.angle_alpha   90.00
_cell.angle_beta   90.00
_cell.angle_gamma   90.00
#
_symmetry.space_group_name_H-M   'P 1'
#
loop_
_entity.id
_entity.type
_entity.pdbx_description
1 polymer ?
#
loop_
_entity_poly.entity_id
_entity_poly.type
_entity_poly.pdbx_seq_one_letter_code
_entity_poly.pdbx_strand_id
1 'polypeptide(L)'
;MRCSEKGIKLNQDKAREKQKEVIFMGHKISDKGIEPDEQKVEAIKKMQTPKDVHDVRRFCGMVQYLAKFLDKLSDRLQPLRELTKKDTQFSWSSECETAFNEIKDLIAKTPVLRFYDPNKPLEVQVDNSKDGLGACLMQDGQPIEFASRTLTETEQRWARLKKRC
;
A
#
# COMPACT_ATOMS: atom_id res chain seq x y z
N MET A 1 10.99 33.26 -14.35
CA MET A 1 10.48 31.99 -13.78
C MET A 1 9.16 32.34 -13.09
N ARG A 2 8.02 31.76 -13.53
CA ARG A 2 6.68 32.15 -13.08
C ARG A 2 6.51 32.25 -11.55
N CYS A 3 7.26 31.46 -10.78
CA CYS A 3 7.24 31.51 -9.31
C CYS A 3 7.70 32.87 -8.75
N SER A 4 8.77 33.45 -9.31
CA SER A 4 9.31 34.74 -8.86
C SER A 4 8.36 35.90 -9.17
N GLU A 5 7.67 35.84 -10.31
CA GLU A 5 6.65 36.83 -10.72
C GLU A 5 5.44 36.84 -9.77
N LYS A 6 5.16 35.70 -9.12
CA LYS A 6 4.08 35.56 -8.12
C LYS A 6 4.57 35.71 -6.67
N GLY A 7 5.81 36.13 -6.45
CA GLY A 7 6.38 36.28 -5.10
C GLY A 7 6.62 34.96 -4.35
N ILE A 8 6.60 33.82 -5.03
CA ILE A 8 6.87 32.50 -4.44
C ILE A 8 8.39 32.29 -4.39
N LYS A 9 8.94 32.12 -3.18
CA LYS A 9 10.36 31.81 -2.96
C LYS A 9 10.57 30.30 -2.85
N LEU A 10 11.54 29.80 -3.60
CA LEU A 10 11.96 28.40 -3.54
C LEU A 10 13.11 28.27 -2.54
N ASN A 11 13.07 27.21 -1.72
CA ASN A 11 14.20 26.86 -0.86
C ASN A 11 15.28 26.17 -1.72
N GLN A 12 16.44 26.82 -1.87
CA GLN A 12 17.53 26.32 -2.71
C GLN A 12 18.13 25.00 -2.20
N ASP A 13 18.22 24.82 -0.88
CA ASP A 13 18.77 23.60 -0.27
C ASP A 13 17.90 22.37 -0.55
N LYS A 14 16.59 22.57 -0.68
CA LYS A 14 15.60 21.52 -0.99
C LYS A 14 15.27 21.42 -2.47
N ALA A 15 15.65 22.40 -3.28
CA ALA A 15 15.43 22.35 -4.72
C ALA A 15 16.30 21.25 -5.33
N ARG A 16 15.69 20.47 -6.22
CA ARG A 16 16.35 19.40 -6.98
C ARG A 16 15.90 19.57 -8.42
N GLU A 17 16.83 19.90 -9.30
CA GLU A 17 16.56 20.17 -10.71
C GLU A 17 17.29 19.15 -11.59
N LYS A 18 16.71 18.83 -12.76
CA LYS A 18 17.29 17.93 -13.77
C LYS A 18 17.75 16.57 -13.23
N GLN A 19 17.06 16.04 -12.22
CA GLN A 19 17.35 14.72 -11.66
C GLN A 19 16.72 13.61 -12.51
N LYS A 20 17.38 12.46 -12.59
CA LYS A 20 16.81 11.25 -13.23
C LYS A 20 15.75 10.58 -12.37
N GLU A 21 15.88 10.74 -11.05
CA GLU A 21 14.95 10.24 -10.04
C GLU A 21 14.70 11.31 -8.98
N VAL A 22 13.51 11.32 -8.40
CA VAL A 22 13.14 12.27 -7.35
C VAL A 22 12.23 11.63 -6.33
N ILE A 23 12.45 11.94 -5.04
CA ILE A 23 11.50 11.62 -4.00
C ILE A 23 10.44 12.71 -3.96
N PHE A 24 9.20 12.35 -4.29
CA PHE A 24 8.07 13.26 -4.28
C PHE A 24 6.88 12.61 -3.56
N MET A 25 6.31 13.33 -2.59
CA MET A 25 5.21 12.84 -1.75
C MET A 25 5.46 11.45 -1.15
N GLY A 26 6.72 11.11 -0.83
CA GLY A 26 7.11 9.82 -0.24
C GLY A 26 7.11 8.63 -1.21
N HIS A 27 7.22 8.92 -2.52
CA HIS A 27 7.47 7.94 -3.57
C HIS A 27 8.71 8.33 -4.36
N LYS A 28 9.48 7.34 -4.78
CA LYS A 28 10.59 7.52 -5.72
C LYS A 28 10.01 7.47 -7.13
N ILE A 29 10.15 8.58 -7.86
CA ILE A 29 9.68 8.72 -9.24
C ILE A 29 10.91 8.71 -10.13
N SER A 30 10.93 7.80 -11.09
CA SER A 30 11.99 7.65 -12.10
C SER A 30 11.38 7.40 -13.48
N ASP A 31 12.24 7.28 -14.50
CA ASP A 31 11.86 6.86 -15.85
C ASP A 31 11.23 5.45 -15.89
N LYS A 32 11.57 4.58 -14.94
CA LYS A 32 11.02 3.24 -14.81
C LYS A 32 9.59 3.22 -14.28
N GLY A 33 9.18 4.26 -13.54
CA GLY A 33 7.87 4.33 -12.91
C GLY A 33 7.90 4.93 -11.50
N ILE A 34 6.99 4.43 -10.67
CA ILE A 34 6.79 4.85 -9.28
C ILE A 34 7.19 3.70 -8.37
N GLU A 35 8.09 3.99 -7.44
CA GLU A 35 8.58 3.06 -6.43
C GLU A 35 8.27 3.61 -5.02
N PRO A 36 8.13 2.74 -4.01
CA PRO A 36 8.08 3.19 -2.64
C PRO A 36 9.42 3.84 -2.24
N ASP A 37 9.35 4.86 -1.38
CA ASP A 37 10.56 5.45 -0.78
C ASP A 37 11.29 4.40 0.06
N GLU A 38 12.56 4.16 -0.27
CA GLU A 38 13.43 3.19 0.39
C GLU A 38 13.53 3.44 1.89
N GLN A 39 13.49 4.71 2.32
CA GLN A 39 13.52 5.05 3.75
C GLN A 39 12.28 4.54 4.48
N LYS A 40 11.10 4.61 3.84
CA LYS A 40 9.85 4.11 4.41
C LYS A 40 9.82 2.57 4.43
N VAL A 41 10.30 1.95 3.36
CA VAL A 41 10.47 0.50 3.28
C VAL A 41 11.39 0.00 4.38
N GLU A 42 12.53 0.65 4.57
CA GLU A 42 13.50 0.27 5.59
C GLU A 42 12.97 0.51 7.01
N ALA A 43 12.24 1.61 7.23
CA ALA A 43 11.59 1.88 8.51
C ALA A 43 10.61 0.76 8.90
N ILE A 44 9.77 0.29 7.96
CA ILE A 44 8.83 -0.82 8.21
C ILE A 44 9.58 -2.14 8.43
N LYS A 45 10.63 -2.41 7.66
CA LYS A 45 11.48 -3.61 7.85
C LYS A 45 12.12 -3.65 9.24
N LYS A 46 12.57 -2.51 9.76
CA LYS A 46 13.21 -2.40 11.08
C LYS A 46 12.23 -2.34 12.25
N MET A 47 10.91 -2.28 12.00
CA MET A 47 9.94 -2.33 13.08
C MET A 47 10.04 -3.63 13.85
N GLN A 48 10.08 -3.49 15.18
CA GLN A 48 9.98 -4.58 16.12
C GLN A 48 8.54 -5.10 16.16
N THR A 49 8.39 -6.35 16.62
CA THR A 49 7.09 -6.97 16.85
C THR A 49 6.24 -6.09 17.78
N PRO A 50 5.01 -5.73 17.38
CA PRO A 50 4.09 -4.95 18.21
C PRO A 50 3.84 -5.59 19.57
N LYS A 51 3.88 -4.78 20.63
CA LYS A 51 3.63 -5.26 22.01
C LYS A 51 2.26 -4.88 22.54
N ASP A 52 1.59 -3.96 21.86
CA ASP A 52 0.26 -3.49 22.22
C ASP A 52 -0.57 -3.13 20.98
N VAL A 53 -1.85 -2.81 21.21
CA VAL A 53 -2.80 -2.41 20.16
C VAL A 53 -2.37 -1.12 19.45
N HIS A 54 -1.68 -0.22 20.14
CA HIS A 54 -1.24 1.05 19.57
C HIS A 54 -0.11 0.83 18.55
N ASP A 55 0.85 -0.04 18.85
CA ASP A 55 1.91 -0.47 17.94
C ASP A 55 1.34 -1.16 16.70
N VAL A 56 0.31 -2.00 16.87
CA VAL A 56 -0.37 -2.65 15.74
C VAL A 56 -1.05 -1.61 14.85
N ARG A 57 -1.76 -0.64 15.44
CA ARG A 57 -2.39 0.46 14.66
C ARG A 57 -1.35 1.27 13.92
N ARG A 58 -0.20 1.56 14.55
CA ARG A 58 0.92 2.26 13.92
C ARG A 58 1.48 1.47 12.73
N PHE A 59 1.72 0.17 12.89
CA PHE A 59 2.18 -0.69 11.80
C PHE A 59 1.17 -0.72 10.66
N CYS A 60 -0.09 -1.00 10.95
CA CYS A 60 -1.18 -1.01 9.95
C CYS A 60 -1.26 0.31 9.18
N GLY A 61 -1.16 1.46 9.86
CA GLY A 61 -1.17 2.77 9.22
C GLY A 61 0.01 2.99 8.27
N MET A 62 1.22 2.61 8.66
CA MET A 62 2.41 2.76 7.81
C MET A 62 2.39 1.82 6.61
N VAL A 63 1.90 0.59 6.79
CA VAL A 63 1.72 -0.38 5.69
C VAL A 63 0.62 0.08 4.73
N GLN A 64 -0.48 0.63 5.24
CA GLN A 64 -1.59 1.11 4.42
C GLN A 64 -1.16 2.24 3.47
N TYR A 65 -0.17 3.05 3.85
CA TYR A 65 0.41 4.06 2.96
C TYR A 65 1.10 3.45 1.72
N LEU A 66 1.60 2.22 1.83
CA LEU A 66 2.19 1.46 0.73
C LEU A 66 1.19 0.51 0.05
N ALA A 67 -0.10 0.55 0.42
CA ALA A 67 -1.10 -0.40 -0.08
C ALA A 67 -1.21 -0.45 -1.60
N LYS A 68 -1.02 0.69 -2.27
CA LYS A 68 -1.06 0.79 -3.74
C LYS A 68 -0.03 -0.10 -4.46
N PHE A 69 0.98 -0.57 -3.75
CA PHE A 69 2.03 -1.43 -4.25
C PHE A 69 1.88 -2.91 -3.86
N LEU A 70 0.98 -3.21 -2.94
CA LEU A 70 0.91 -4.52 -2.26
C LEU A 70 -0.36 -5.25 -2.69
N ASP A 71 -0.19 -6.32 -3.45
CA ASP A 71 -1.29 -7.20 -3.81
C ASP A 71 -1.86 -7.92 -2.58
N LYS A 72 -3.18 -8.09 -2.53
CA LYS A 72 -3.92 -8.80 -1.44
C LYS A 72 -3.51 -8.36 -0.02
N LEU A 73 -3.22 -7.08 0.17
CA LEU A 73 -2.81 -6.56 1.48
C LEU A 73 -3.89 -6.73 2.55
N SER A 74 -5.16 -6.48 2.20
CA SER A 74 -6.27 -6.55 3.16
C SER A 74 -6.45 -7.93 3.80
N ASP A 75 -6.20 -9.00 3.04
CA ASP A 75 -6.27 -10.37 3.56
C ASP A 75 -5.13 -10.64 4.54
N ARG A 76 -3.91 -10.21 4.20
CA ARG A 76 -2.73 -10.36 5.09
C ARG A 76 -2.80 -9.49 6.34
N LEU A 77 -3.43 -8.32 6.27
CA LEU A 77 -3.64 -7.45 7.43
C LEU A 77 -4.76 -7.92 8.34
N GLN A 78 -5.57 -8.91 7.95
CA GLN A 78 -6.74 -9.33 8.72
C GLN A 78 -6.41 -9.73 10.16
N PRO A 79 -5.42 -10.62 10.44
CA PRO A 79 -5.10 -11.03 11.81
C PRO A 79 -4.70 -9.84 12.68
N LEU A 80 -3.94 -8.88 12.11
CA LEU A 80 -3.52 -7.67 12.80
C LEU A 80 -4.68 -6.70 13.03
N ARG A 81 -5.62 -6.59 12.08
CA ARG A 81 -6.81 -5.76 12.24
C ARG A 81 -7.73 -6.29 13.33
N GLU A 82 -7.83 -7.62 13.49
CA GLU A 82 -8.61 -8.24 14.56
C GLU A 82 -8.13 -7.81 15.95
N LEU A 83 -6.81 -7.71 16.16
CA LEU A 83 -6.23 -7.19 17.41
C LEU A 83 -6.58 -5.72 17.71
N THR A 84 -7.05 -4.96 16.71
CA THR A 84 -7.40 -3.55 16.88
C THR A 84 -8.89 -3.29 17.13
N LYS A 85 -9.74 -4.33 17.05
CA LYS A 85 -11.18 -4.26 17.30
C LYS A 85 -11.46 -3.91 18.76
N LYS A 86 -12.62 -3.27 18.99
CA LYS A 86 -13.10 -3.01 20.36
C LYS A 86 -13.41 -4.35 21.04
N ASP A 87 -13.20 -4.40 22.36
CA ASP A 87 -13.50 -5.55 23.22
C ASP A 87 -12.73 -6.84 22.89
N THR A 88 -11.62 -6.74 22.17
CA THR A 88 -10.71 -7.86 21.90
C THR A 88 -9.51 -7.79 22.84
N GLN A 89 -9.23 -8.87 23.57
CA GLN A 89 -8.01 -8.97 24.38
C GLN A 89 -6.80 -9.04 23.45
N PHE A 90 -5.81 -8.17 23.69
CA PHE A 90 -4.57 -8.22 22.94
C PHE A 90 -3.81 -9.51 23.25
N SER A 91 -3.68 -10.38 22.26
CA SER A 91 -2.91 -11.61 22.32
C SER A 91 -2.18 -11.80 21.01
N TRP A 92 -0.85 -11.67 21.04
CA TRP A 92 -0.02 -11.85 19.85
C TRP A 92 0.09 -13.34 19.50
N SER A 93 -0.70 -13.79 18.53
CA SER A 93 -0.71 -15.19 18.08
C SER A 93 0.39 -15.49 17.05
N SER A 94 0.64 -16.78 16.81
CA SER A 94 1.52 -17.20 15.71
C SER A 94 1.03 -16.71 14.35
N GLU A 95 -0.28 -16.66 14.13
CA GLU A 95 -0.89 -16.12 12.91
C GLU A 95 -0.58 -14.63 12.73
N CYS A 96 -0.58 -13.85 13.82
CA CYS A 96 -0.20 -12.43 13.79
C CYS A 96 1.29 -12.27 13.45
N GLU A 97 2.15 -13.11 14.02
CA GLU A 97 3.60 -13.10 13.72
C GLU A 97 3.87 -13.46 12.26
N THR A 98 3.21 -14.51 11.73
CA THR A 98 3.32 -14.89 10.32
C THR A 98 2.86 -13.75 9.41
N ALA A 99 1.67 -13.18 9.66
CA ALA A 99 1.14 -12.06 8.89
C ALA A 99 2.06 -10.83 8.92
N PHE A 100 2.61 -10.50 10.09
CA PHE A 100 3.55 -9.38 10.26
C PHE A 100 4.81 -9.56 9.40
N ASN A 101 5.42 -10.74 9.43
CA ASN A 101 6.62 -11.04 8.66
C ASN A 101 6.34 -11.12 7.15
N GLU A 102 5.24 -11.74 6.74
CA GLU A 102 4.83 -11.78 5.32
C GLU A 102 4.63 -10.39 4.72
N ILE A 103 4.02 -9.47 5.48
CA ILE A 103 3.83 -8.09 5.03
C ILE A 103 5.18 -7.38 4.87
N LYS A 104 6.11 -7.56 5.80
CA LYS A 104 7.46 -6.97 5.72
C LYS A 104 8.22 -7.48 4.49
N ASP A 105 8.09 -8.77 4.19
CA ASP A 105 8.68 -9.39 2.99
C ASP A 105 8.02 -8.92 1.70
N LEU A 106 6.69 -8.73 1.70
CA LEU A 106 5.96 -8.21 0.54
C LEU A 106 6.38 -6.77 0.20
N ILE A 107 6.55 -5.93 1.23
CA ILE A 107 7.07 -4.57 1.08
C ILE A 107 8.51 -4.58 0.55
N ALA A 108 9.31 -5.59 0.93
CA ALA A 108 10.66 -5.75 0.42
C ALA A 108 10.72 -6.07 -1.09
N LYS A 109 9.71 -6.79 -1.59
CA LYS A 109 9.62 -7.30 -2.97
C LYS A 109 8.66 -6.49 -3.84
N THR A 110 8.29 -5.29 -3.38
CA THR A 110 7.31 -4.45 -4.03
C THR A 110 7.71 -4.13 -5.48
N PRO A 111 6.81 -4.31 -6.46
CA PRO A 111 7.10 -4.01 -7.86
C PRO A 111 7.14 -2.50 -8.15
N VAL A 112 7.79 -2.15 -9.25
CA VAL A 112 7.74 -0.79 -9.83
C VAL A 112 6.39 -0.59 -10.51
N LEU A 113 5.61 0.39 -10.04
CA LEU A 113 4.33 0.74 -10.65
C LEU A 113 4.54 1.61 -11.88
N ARG A 114 3.72 1.41 -12.91
CA ARG A 114 3.74 2.20 -14.14
C ARG A 114 2.96 3.51 -13.98
N PHE A 115 3.35 4.54 -14.72
CA PHE A 115 2.51 5.72 -14.92
C PHE A 115 1.30 5.42 -15.79
N TYR A 116 0.15 5.95 -15.40
CA TYR A 116 -1.04 5.90 -16.22
C TYR A 116 -0.86 6.64 -17.55
N ASP A 117 -1.15 5.97 -18.66
CA ASP A 117 -1.19 6.56 -20.00
C ASP A 117 -2.64 6.60 -20.51
N PRO A 118 -3.22 7.80 -20.74
CA PRO A 118 -4.61 7.92 -21.19
C PRO A 118 -4.86 7.37 -22.60
N ASN A 119 -3.82 7.13 -23.40
CA ASN A 119 -3.95 6.65 -24.78
C ASN A 119 -3.93 5.12 -24.88
N LYS A 120 -3.73 4.42 -23.76
CA LYS A 120 -3.62 2.96 -23.72
C LYS A 120 -4.83 2.32 -23.06
N PRO A 121 -5.26 1.12 -23.50
CA PRO A 121 -6.34 0.40 -22.87
C PRO A 121 -5.98 0.06 -21.42
N LEU A 122 -6.93 0.25 -20.51
CA LEU A 122 -6.81 -0.16 -19.11
C LEU A 122 -7.36 -1.57 -18.94
N GLU A 123 -6.62 -2.40 -18.23
CA GLU A 123 -7.05 -3.72 -17.81
C GLU A 123 -7.24 -3.73 -16.29
N VAL A 124 -8.40 -4.19 -15.82
CA VAL A 124 -8.66 -4.37 -14.40
C VAL A 124 -8.77 -5.87 -14.14
N GLN A 125 -7.85 -6.39 -13.35
CA GLN A 125 -7.93 -7.76 -12.84
C GLN A 125 -8.52 -7.71 -11.44
N VAL A 126 -9.61 -8.43 -11.22
CA VAL A 126 -10.30 -8.49 -9.91
C VAL A 126 -10.32 -9.94 -9.45
N ASP A 127 -9.94 -10.15 -8.20
CA ASP A 127 -10.06 -11.42 -7.50
C ASP A 127 -10.89 -11.23 -6.23
N ASN A 128 -11.68 -12.22 -5.87
CA ASN A 128 -12.46 -12.20 -4.64
C ASN A 128 -12.28 -13.48 -3.83
N SER A 129 -12.02 -13.29 -2.55
CA SER A 129 -11.99 -14.36 -1.57
C SER A 129 -13.31 -14.40 -0.80
N LYS A 130 -13.40 -15.30 0.18
CA LYS A 130 -14.56 -15.35 1.07
C LYS A 130 -14.70 -14.05 1.87
N ASP A 131 -13.56 -13.47 2.24
CA ASP A 131 -13.44 -12.45 3.29
C ASP A 131 -12.93 -11.10 2.75
N GLY A 132 -12.42 -11.05 1.50
CA GLY A 132 -11.85 -9.85 0.90
C GLY A 132 -11.97 -9.76 -0.62
N LEU A 133 -11.68 -8.58 -1.14
CA LEU A 133 -11.60 -8.22 -2.55
C LEU A 133 -10.18 -7.70 -2.85
N GLY A 134 -9.61 -8.16 -3.96
CA GLY A 134 -8.39 -7.63 -4.53
C GLY A 134 -8.64 -7.15 -5.95
N ALA A 135 -8.01 -6.06 -6.34
CA ALA A 135 -7.99 -5.59 -7.71
C ALA A 135 -6.61 -5.06 -8.07
N CYS A 136 -6.22 -5.24 -9.33
CA CYS A 136 -5.01 -4.68 -9.90
C CYS A 136 -5.38 -3.93 -11.18
N LEU A 137 -5.05 -2.64 -11.23
CA LEU A 137 -5.16 -1.83 -12.42
C LEU A 137 -3.86 -1.95 -13.21
N MET A 138 -3.94 -2.31 -14.49
CA MET A 138 -2.76 -2.59 -15.32
C MET A 138 -2.85 -1.97 -16.72
N GLN A 139 -1.68 -1.74 -17.31
CA GLN A 139 -1.51 -1.37 -18.72
C GLN A 139 -0.32 -2.12 -19.31
N ASP A 140 -0.50 -2.72 -20.49
CA ASP A 140 0.50 -3.54 -21.19
C ASP A 140 1.16 -4.62 -20.29
N GLY A 141 0.37 -5.27 -19.42
CA GLY A 141 0.86 -6.29 -18.49
C GLY A 141 1.68 -5.78 -17.30
N GLN A 142 1.74 -4.46 -17.07
CA GLN A 142 2.40 -3.87 -15.89
C GLN A 142 1.39 -3.22 -14.94
N PRO A 143 1.52 -3.40 -13.61
CA PRO A 143 0.61 -2.79 -12.63
C PRO A 143 0.81 -1.28 -12.52
N ILE A 144 -0.30 -0.55 -12.47
CA ILE A 144 -0.39 0.88 -12.15
C ILE A 144 -0.69 1.04 -10.66
N GLU A 145 -1.64 0.27 -10.14
CA GLU A 145 -2.07 0.35 -8.75
C GLU A 145 -2.75 -0.95 -8.32
N PHE A 146 -2.45 -1.38 -7.10
CA PHE A 146 -3.16 -2.45 -6.40
C PHE A 146 -4.19 -1.85 -5.44
N ALA A 147 -5.38 -2.42 -5.43
CA ALA A 147 -6.42 -2.12 -4.47
C ALA A 147 -6.80 -3.40 -3.73
N SER A 148 -7.00 -3.31 -2.42
CA SER A 148 -7.53 -4.42 -1.64
C SER A 148 -8.47 -3.91 -0.57
N ARG A 149 -9.55 -4.65 -0.32
CA ARG A 149 -10.58 -4.28 0.65
C ARG A 149 -11.12 -5.52 1.34
N THR A 150 -11.19 -5.49 2.67
CA THR A 150 -11.90 -6.53 3.44
C THR A 150 -13.41 -6.33 3.29
N LEU A 151 -14.15 -7.42 3.08
CA LEU A 151 -15.61 -7.39 3.02
C LEU A 151 -16.19 -7.20 4.43
N THR A 152 -17.26 -6.42 4.53
CA THR A 152 -18.04 -6.28 5.78
C THR A 152 -18.76 -7.60 6.11
N GLU A 153 -19.14 -7.79 7.38
CA GLU A 153 -19.89 -8.99 7.81
C GLU A 153 -21.18 -9.22 7.02
N THR A 154 -21.81 -8.16 6.54
CA THR A 154 -22.98 -8.22 5.67
C THR A 154 -22.61 -8.69 4.27
N GLU A 155 -21.56 -8.14 3.68
CA GLU A 155 -21.08 -8.50 2.34
C GLU A 155 -20.51 -9.93 2.30
N GLN A 156 -19.89 -10.40 3.39
CA GLN A 156 -19.36 -11.77 3.51
C GLN A 156 -20.46 -12.83 3.37
N ARG A 157 -21.69 -12.51 3.76
CA ARG A 157 -22.86 -13.40 3.67
C ARG A 157 -23.51 -13.43 2.28
N TRP A 158 -23.06 -12.60 1.35
CA TRP A 158 -23.58 -12.63 -0.01
C TRP A 158 -23.12 -13.88 -0.78
N ALA A 159 -23.96 -14.32 -1.73
CA ALA A 159 -23.57 -15.33 -2.70
C ALA A 159 -22.33 -14.88 -3.49
N ARG A 160 -21.42 -15.82 -3.81
CA ARG A 160 -20.14 -15.52 -4.49
C ARG A 160 -20.29 -14.68 -5.76
N LEU A 161 -21.36 -14.88 -6.52
CA LEU A 161 -21.66 -14.10 -7.71
C LEU A 161 -21.92 -12.62 -7.38
N LYS A 162 -22.68 -12.35 -6.32
CA LYS A 162 -23.03 -10.99 -5.89
C LYS A 162 -21.85 -10.23 -5.28
N LYS A 163 -20.79 -10.93 -4.84
CA LYS A 163 -19.52 -10.33 -4.40
C LYS A 163 -18.65 -9.82 -5.56
N ARG A 164 -19.02 -10.09 -6.82
CA ARG A 164 -18.29 -9.64 -8.01
C ARG A 164 -18.87 -8.36 -8.65
N CYS A 165 -20.12 -8.04 -8.31
CA CYS A 165 -20.84 -6.87 -8.81
C CYS A 165 -20.57 -5.66 -7.91
#